data_AF-C6SD25-F1
#
_entry.id   AF-C6SD25-F1
#
_cell.length_a   1.000
_cell.length_b   1.000
_cell.length_c   1.000
_cell.angle_alpha   90.00
_cell.angle_beta   90.00
_cell.angle_gamma   90.00
#
_symmetry.space_group_name_H-M   'P 1'
#
loop_
_entity.id
_entity.type
_entity.pdbx_description
1 polymer ?
#
loop_
_entity_poly.entity_id
_entity_poly.type
_entity_poly.pdbx_seq_one_letter_code
_entity_poly.pdbx_strand_id
1 'polypeptide(L)'
;MPHYSFYSSSRKMTDTKLNTKEILELKARAHHLHPVVMVGQQGLTDAVIKETDAALTAHELIKVRVFGDDRAERIEICTALCEAVDAQPVQHIGKLLVLWRKNIEG
;
A
#
# COMPACT_ATOMS: atom_id res chain seq x y z
N MET A 1 -7.36 39.52 -17.28
CA MET A 1 -6.23 38.85 -16.61
C MET A 1 -6.76 37.57 -15.97
N PRO A 2 -6.02 36.44 -16.05
CA PRO A 2 -6.62 35.15 -16.42
C PRO A 2 -7.37 34.44 -15.29
N HIS A 3 -8.44 33.80 -15.72
CA HIS A 3 -9.41 33.02 -14.99
C HIS A 3 -8.88 31.58 -14.88
N TYR A 4 -8.49 31.12 -13.69
CA TYR A 4 -8.02 29.75 -13.48
C TYR A 4 -9.21 28.81 -13.24
N SER A 5 -10.01 28.63 -14.28
CA SER A 5 -11.11 27.67 -14.31
C SER A 5 -10.61 26.36 -14.92
N PHE A 6 -9.76 25.59 -14.25
CA PHE A 6 -9.51 24.18 -14.58
C PHE A 6 -8.77 23.48 -13.42
N TYR A 7 -9.53 22.96 -12.47
CA TYR A 7 -9.21 21.65 -11.89
C TYR A 7 -10.49 20.82 -11.80
N SER A 8 -11.17 20.69 -12.95
CA SER A 8 -11.96 19.49 -13.19
C SER A 8 -10.96 18.36 -13.42
N SER A 9 -10.61 17.69 -12.34
CA SER A 9 -10.20 16.31 -12.41
C SER A 9 -10.86 15.66 -11.23
N SER A 10 -12.01 15.07 -11.51
CA SER A 10 -12.53 13.93 -10.79
C SER A 10 -11.35 13.01 -10.50
N ARG A 11 -10.71 13.15 -9.33
CA ARG A 11 -9.98 12.04 -8.73
C ARG A 11 -11.05 11.00 -8.57
N LYS A 12 -11.13 10.10 -9.55
CA LYS A 12 -11.93 8.90 -9.43
C LYS A 12 -11.46 8.27 -8.13
N MET A 13 -12.29 8.42 -7.10
CA MET A 13 -12.26 7.58 -5.92
C MET A 13 -12.08 6.17 -6.43
N THR A 14 -10.89 5.63 -6.24
CA THR A 14 -10.54 4.25 -6.56
C THR A 14 -11.23 3.33 -5.54
N ASP A 15 -12.55 3.41 -5.44
CA ASP A 15 -13.40 2.35 -4.88
C ASP A 15 -13.50 1.21 -5.90
N THR A 16 -12.37 0.76 -6.43
CA THR A 16 -12.33 -0.52 -7.15
C THR A 16 -12.07 -1.57 -6.10
N LYS A 17 -13.16 -2.01 -5.46
CA LYS A 17 -13.15 -3.16 -4.56
C LYS A 17 -12.56 -4.34 -5.35
N LEU A 18 -11.34 -4.77 -4.98
CA LEU A 18 -10.64 -5.86 -5.64
C LEU A 18 -11.56 -7.10 -5.72
N ASN A 19 -11.81 -7.60 -6.93
CA ASN A 19 -12.59 -8.82 -7.13
C ASN A 19 -11.80 -10.04 -6.65
N THR A 20 -12.49 -11.14 -6.32
CA THR A 20 -11.86 -12.37 -5.82
C THR A 20 -10.74 -12.87 -6.73
N LYS A 21 -10.88 -12.74 -8.06
CA LYS A 21 -9.86 -13.11 -9.05
C LYS A 21 -8.60 -12.25 -8.94
N GLU A 22 -8.76 -10.92 -8.91
CA GLU A 22 -7.66 -9.97 -8.72
C GLU A 22 -6.91 -10.25 -7.41
N ILE A 23 -7.65 -10.49 -6.32
CA ILE A 23 -7.06 -10.82 -5.02
C ILE A 23 -6.25 -12.13 -5.11
N LEU A 24 -6.76 -13.15 -5.79
CA LEU A 24 -6.05 -14.43 -5.96
C LEU A 24 -4.77 -14.26 -6.78
N GLU A 25 -4.81 -13.50 -7.88
CA GLU A 25 -3.63 -13.20 -8.69
C GLU A 25 -2.59 -12.38 -7.92
N LEU A 26 -3.01 -11.32 -7.22
CA LEU A 26 -2.13 -10.51 -6.39
C LEU A 26 -1.52 -11.34 -5.25
N LYS A 27 -2.28 -12.25 -4.64
CA LYS A 27 -1.75 -13.19 -3.63
C LYS A 27 -0.70 -14.13 -4.21
N ALA A 28 -0.96 -14.70 -5.38
CA ALA A 28 -0.01 -15.58 -6.06
C ALA A 28 1.28 -14.84 -6.41
N ARG A 29 1.17 -13.65 -7.02
CA ARG A 29 2.32 -12.78 -7.31
C ARG A 29 3.07 -12.41 -6.04
N ALA A 30 2.33 -11.98 -5.01
CA ALA A 30 2.92 -11.62 -3.74
C ALA A 30 3.67 -12.79 -3.13
N HIS A 31 3.15 -14.02 -3.16
CA HIS A 31 3.80 -15.17 -2.52
C HIS A 31 5.28 -15.32 -2.91
N HIS A 32 5.63 -15.06 -4.18
CA HIS A 32 7.00 -15.11 -4.69
C HIS A 32 7.83 -13.84 -4.44
N LEU A 33 7.22 -12.73 -4.05
CA LEU A 33 7.93 -11.49 -3.73
C LEU A 33 8.65 -11.61 -2.38
N HIS A 34 9.79 -10.94 -2.27
CA HIS A 34 10.46 -10.72 -0.99
C HIS A 34 9.96 -9.40 -0.37
N PRO A 35 9.95 -9.29 0.98
CA PRO A 35 9.65 -8.02 1.62
C PRO A 35 10.70 -6.98 1.24
N VAL A 36 10.26 -5.90 0.60
CA VAL A 36 11.11 -4.78 0.16
C VAL A 36 11.17 -3.67 1.19
N VAL A 37 10.12 -3.54 2.01
CA VAL A 37 10.06 -2.58 3.12
C VAL A 37 10.00 -3.31 4.45
N MET A 38 10.71 -2.78 5.45
CA MET A 38 10.74 -3.31 6.81
C MET A 38 10.41 -2.22 7.83
N VAL A 39 9.37 -2.46 8.63
CA VAL A 39 8.96 -1.58 9.72
C VAL A 39 9.51 -2.14 11.02
N GLY A 40 10.47 -1.46 11.63
CA GLY A 40 11.07 -1.86 12.90
C GLY A 40 10.16 -1.65 14.12
N GLN A 41 10.71 -1.85 15.32
CA GLN A 41 10.03 -1.57 16.60
C GLN A 41 9.68 -0.09 16.81
N GLN A 42 10.32 0.80 16.03
CA GLN A 42 10.01 2.23 15.99
C GLN A 42 8.70 2.53 15.25
N GLY A 43 8.04 1.52 14.68
CA GLY A 43 6.74 1.65 14.04
C GLY A 43 6.81 2.40 12.71
N LEU A 44 5.68 3.01 12.34
CA LEU A 44 5.53 3.75 11.10
C LEU A 44 6.29 5.09 11.18
N THR A 45 7.29 5.27 10.32
CA THR A 45 8.05 6.52 10.20
C THR A 45 7.91 7.10 8.80
N ASP A 46 8.18 8.39 8.63
CA ASP A 46 8.21 9.05 7.31
C ASP A 46 9.13 8.34 6.30
N ALA A 47 10.25 7.79 6.77
CA ALA A 47 11.17 7.01 5.94
C ALA A 47 10.49 5.75 5.40
N VAL A 48 9.79 5.00 6.26
CA VAL A 48 9.02 3.81 5.88
C VAL A 48 7.91 4.17 4.90
N ILE A 49 7.19 5.27 5.13
CA ILE A 49 6.11 5.72 4.24
C ILE A 49 6.68 6.02 2.85
N LYS A 50 7.76 6.81 2.77
CA LYS A 50 8.42 7.14 1.49
C LYS A 50 8.97 5.92 0.76
N GLU A 51 9.56 4.98 1.51
CA GLU A 51 10.09 3.74 0.93
C GLU A 51 8.96 2.85 0.40
N THR A 52 7.84 2.79 1.14
CA THR A 52 6.62 2.07 0.72
C THR A 52 6.01 2.70 -0.52
N ASP A 53 5.89 4.03 -0.56
CA ASP A 53 5.38 4.75 -1.74
C ASP A 53 6.25 4.49 -2.95
N ALA A 54 7.57 4.67 -2.85
CA ALA A 54 8.51 4.42 -3.95
C ALA A 54 8.46 2.97 -4.44
N ALA A 55 8.39 2.00 -3.52
CA ALA A 55 8.31 0.59 -3.85
C ALA A 55 6.95 0.23 -4.51
N LEU A 56 5.85 0.82 -4.04
CA LEU A 56 4.53 0.68 -4.68
C LEU A 56 4.50 1.33 -6.07
N THR A 57 5.16 2.46 -6.27
CA THR A 57 5.26 3.09 -7.59
C THR A 57 6.06 2.22 -8.56
N ALA A 58 7.12 1.56 -8.10
CA ALA A 58 7.98 0.73 -8.94
C ALA A 58 7.41 -0.67 -9.23
N HIS A 59 6.69 -1.27 -8.29
CA HIS A 59 6.25 -2.66 -8.37
C HIS A 59 4.73 -2.86 -8.33
N GLU A 60 3.95 -1.83 -7.98
CA GLU A 60 2.50 -1.83 -7.75
C GLU A 60 2.02 -2.73 -6.61
N LEU A 61 2.69 -3.86 -6.39
CA LEU A 61 2.47 -4.87 -5.37
C LEU A 61 3.75 -5.07 -4.58
N ILE A 62 3.70 -4.86 -3.27
CA ILE A 62 4.86 -5.05 -2.40
C ILE A 62 4.51 -5.85 -1.14
N LYS A 63 5.56 -6.42 -0.54
CA LYS A 63 5.51 -6.98 0.79
C LYS A 63 6.21 -6.06 1.77
N VAL A 64 5.52 -5.75 2.85
CA VAL A 64 6.03 -4.98 3.98
C VAL A 64 6.11 -5.89 5.18
N ARG A 65 7.28 -5.96 5.83
CA ARG A 65 7.46 -6.75 7.05
C ARG A 65 7.39 -5.85 8.27
N VAL A 66 6.47 -6.10 9.18
CA VAL A 66 6.33 -5.33 10.42
C VAL A 66 6.87 -6.12 11.60
N PHE A 67 7.94 -5.62 12.20
CA PHE A 67 8.57 -6.13 13.41
C PHE A 67 7.89 -5.51 14.64
N GLY A 68 6.64 -5.89 14.88
CA GLY A 68 5.89 -5.58 16.09
C GLY A 68 5.42 -6.86 16.75
N ASP A 69 5.49 -6.95 18.07
CA ASP A 69 4.95 -8.09 18.82
C ASP A 69 3.45 -7.91 19.09
N ASP A 70 2.99 -6.67 19.28
CA ASP A 70 1.58 -6.34 19.45
C ASP A 70 0.78 -6.44 18.13
N ARG A 71 -0.39 -7.08 18.19
CA ARG A 71 -1.24 -7.28 17.01
C ARG A 71 -2.03 -6.02 16.65
N ALA A 72 -2.49 -5.25 17.62
CA ALA A 72 -3.23 -4.02 17.37
C ALA A 72 -2.33 -2.99 16.68
N GLU A 73 -1.11 -2.81 17.21
CA GLU A 73 -0.14 -1.86 16.65
C GLU A 73 0.21 -2.18 15.18
N ARG A 74 0.36 -3.48 14.83
CA ARG A 74 0.57 -3.89 13.43
C ARG A 74 -0.60 -3.51 12.52
N ILE A 75 -1.84 -3.63 13.01
CA ILE A 75 -3.03 -3.28 12.24
C ILE A 75 -3.11 -1.76 12.07
N GLU A 76 -2.81 -0.99 13.11
CA GLU A 76 -2.77 0.47 13.05
C GLU A 76 -1.69 0.96 12.08
N ILE A 77 -0.48 0.41 12.14
CA ILE A 77 0.60 0.69 11.18
C ILE A 77 0.15 0.37 9.75
N CYS A 78 -0.48 -0.79 9.54
CA CYS A 78 -0.98 -1.18 8.23
C CYS A 78 -2.00 -0.15 7.71
N THR A 79 -3.00 0.20 8.51
CA THR A 79 -4.05 1.14 8.15
C THR A 79 -3.47 2.51 7.86
N ALA A 80 -2.65 3.06 8.76
CA ALA A 80 -2.02 4.37 8.58
C ALA A 80 -1.09 4.40 7.36
N LEU A 81 -0.35 3.31 7.10
CA LEU A 81 0.49 3.21 5.92
C LEU A 81 -0.34 3.15 4.63
N CYS A 82 -1.42 2.36 4.60
CA CYS A 82 -2.36 2.30 3.48
C CYS A 82 -2.96 3.68 3.18
N GLU A 83 -3.39 4.40 4.21
CA GLU A 83 -3.94 5.76 4.07
C GLU A 83 -2.88 6.76 3.60
N ALA A 84 -1.64 6.66 4.10
CA ALA A 84 -0.57 7.58 3.72
C ALA A 84 -0.14 7.46 2.25
N VAL A 85 -0.15 6.24 1.69
CA VAL A 85 0.33 5.96 0.33
C VAL A 85 -0.81 5.66 -0.66
N ASP A 86 -2.07 5.82 -0.24
CA ASP A 86 -3.28 5.49 -1.01
C ASP A 86 -3.22 4.05 -1.59
N ALA A 87 -2.87 3.09 -0.73
CA ALA A 87 -2.76 1.67 -1.09
C ALA A 87 -3.83 0.82 -0.42
N GLN A 88 -4.05 -0.36 -0.99
CA GLN A 88 -5.00 -1.35 -0.50
C GLN A 88 -4.27 -2.57 0.10
N PRO A 89 -4.68 -3.04 1.28
CA PRO A 89 -4.16 -4.27 1.85
C PRO A 89 -4.78 -5.48 1.13
N VAL A 90 -3.94 -6.28 0.46
CA VAL A 90 -4.37 -7.49 -0.26
C VAL A 90 -4.44 -8.69 0.67
N GLN A 91 -3.40 -8.86 1.50
CA GLN A 91 -3.28 -10.00 2.39
C GLN A 91 -2.40 -9.68 3.59
N HIS A 92 -2.78 -10.22 4.75
CA HIS A 92 -1.99 -10.15 5.97
C HIS A 92 -1.56 -11.56 6.38
N ILE A 93 -0.26 -11.77 6.53
CA ILE A 93 0.37 -13.05 6.86
C ILE A 93 1.28 -12.84 8.08
N GLY A 94 0.69 -12.84 9.27
CA GLY A 94 1.41 -12.74 10.54
C GLY A 94 2.15 -11.41 10.74
N LYS A 95 3.45 -11.37 10.39
CA LYS A 95 4.31 -10.17 10.43
C LYS A 95 4.56 -9.59 9.03
N LEU A 96 3.99 -10.18 7.99
CA LEU A 96 4.10 -9.73 6.60
C LEU A 96 2.75 -9.18 6.13
N LEU A 97 2.78 -7.98 5.56
CA LEU A 97 1.66 -7.29 4.95
C LEU A 97 1.90 -7.24 3.44
N VAL A 98 0.87 -7.58 2.67
CA VAL A 98 0.87 -7.44 1.22
C VAL A 98 0.02 -6.23 0.88
N LEU A 99 0.66 -5.22 0.30
CA LEU A 99 0.05 -3.97 -0.09
C LEU A 99 0.07 -3.88 -1.61
N TRP A 100 -1.03 -3.39 -2.16
CA TRP A 100 -1.15 -3.13 -3.58
C TRP A 100 -1.74 -1.76 -3.83
N ARG A 101 -1.18 -1.06 -4.82
CA ARG A 101 -1.69 0.21 -5.29
C ARG A 101 -1.85 0.13 -6.79
N LYS A 102 -3.02 0.50 -7.29
CA LYS A 102 -3.23 0.66 -8.71
C LYS A 102 -2.49 1.90 -9.17
N ASN A 103 -1.46 1.75 -10.00
CA ASN A 103 -0.93 2.91 -10.70
C ASN A 103 -1.92 3.27 -11.82
N ILE A 104 -2.45 4.49 -11.80
CA ILE A 104 -3.44 4.96 -12.79
C ILE A 104 -2.71 5.53 -14.01
N GLU A 105 -1.38 5.48 -14.05
CA GLU A 105 -0.57 5.90 -15.19
C GLU A 105 -0.35 4.72 -16.13
N GLY A 106 -1.34 4.51 -17.00
CA GLY A 106 -1.32 3.63 -18.17
C GLY A 106 -2.39 4.05 -19.16
#